data_AF-X1A911-F1
#
_entry.id   AF-X1A911-F1
#
_cell.length_a   1.000
_cell.length_b   1.000
_cell.length_c   1.000
_cell.angle_alpha   90.00
_cell.angle_beta   90.00
_cell.angle_gamma   90.00
#
_symmetry.space_group_name_H-M   'P 1'
#
loop_
_entity.id
_entity.type
_entity.pdbx_description
1 polymer ?
#
loop_
_entity_poly.entity_id
_entity_poly.type
_entity_poly.pdbx_seq_one_letter_code
_entity_poly.pdbx_strand_id
1 'polypeptide(L)'
;TFLLMAFACAGLSVLIGVVSSSSRMTVMWSQLIFLPSMLLGGMMVPYNILPEAMGKIAQLLPATHAMNAFRGLAQDLTADFNPLGSLIILMASGVLAFGLAIYLFNWDRRNTTQRGHPLMALLVLLPYIIGILLPFV
;
A
#
# COMPACT_ATOMS: atom_id res chain seq x y z
N THR A 1 -7.55 -9.99 -7.90
CA THR A 1 -7.37 -8.54 -7.64
C THR A 1 -7.98 -8.13 -6.32
N PHE A 2 -9.30 -8.25 -6.12
CA PHE A 2 -9.99 -7.78 -4.91
C PHE A 2 -9.46 -8.36 -3.59
N LEU A 3 -9.22 -9.67 -3.52
CA LEU A 3 -8.69 -10.30 -2.30
C LEU A 3 -7.30 -9.79 -1.92
N LEU A 4 -6.42 -9.59 -2.91
CA LEU A 4 -5.08 -9.06 -2.67
C LEU A 4 -5.10 -7.58 -2.28
N MET A 5 -6.00 -6.79 -2.87
CA MET A 5 -6.24 -5.42 -2.44
C MET A 5 -6.72 -5.37 -0.99
N ALA A 6 -7.73 -6.18 -0.64
CA ALA A 6 -8.24 -6.26 0.73
C ALA A 6 -7.15 -6.71 1.71
N PHE A 7 -6.34 -7.70 1.32
CA PHE A 7 -5.21 -8.17 2.12
C PHE A 7 -4.15 -7.08 2.35
N ALA A 8 -3.73 -6.38 1.29
CA ALA A 8 -2.78 -5.28 1.38
C ALA A 8 -3.30 -4.12 2.25
N CYS A 9 -4.56 -3.71 2.05
CA CYS A 9 -5.19 -2.65 2.82
C CYS A 9 -5.41 -3.04 4.29
N ALA A 10 -5.80 -4.28 4.56
CA ALA A 10 -5.95 -4.80 5.92
C ALA A 10 -4.60 -4.80 6.64
N GLY A 11 -3.55 -5.34 6.01
CA GLY A 11 -2.20 -5.36 6.55
C GLY A 11 -1.68 -3.95 6.85
N LEU A 12 -1.87 -3.02 5.90
CA LEU A 12 -1.47 -1.63 6.06
C LEU A 12 -2.26 -0.92 7.18
N SER A 13 -3.56 -1.16 7.30
CA SER A 13 -4.39 -0.61 8.37
C SER A 13 -3.97 -1.11 9.75
N VAL A 14 -3.65 -2.41 9.86
CA VAL A 14 -3.15 -3.01 11.09
C VAL A 14 -1.78 -2.42 11.46
N LEU A 15 -0.86 -2.30 10.49
CA LEU A 15 0.44 -1.67 10.70
C LEU A 15 0.30 -0.23 11.20
N ILE A 16 -0.57 0.58 10.58
CA ILE A 16 -0.87 1.95 11.03
C ILE A 16 -1.36 1.93 12.48
N GLY A 17 -2.29 1.03 12.82
CA GLY A 17 -2.83 0.89 14.17
C GLY A 17 -1.74 0.59 15.21
N VAL A 18 -0.79 -0.29 14.87
CA VAL A 18 0.31 -0.69 15.77
C VAL A 18 1.30 0.46 16.01
N VAL A 19 1.66 1.23 14.99
CA VAL A 19 2.67 2.30 15.12
C VAL A 19 2.11 3.64 15.58
N SER A 20 0.78 3.79 15.58
CA SER A 20 0.13 5.02 16.01
C SER A 20 0.23 5.24 17.52
N SER A 21 0.57 6.46 17.92
CA SER A 21 0.63 6.86 19.34
C SER A 21 -0.75 7.00 20.00
N SER A 22 -1.81 7.16 19.21
CA SER A 22 -3.18 7.32 19.69
C SER A 22 -4.20 6.98 18.61
N SER A 23 -5.44 6.71 19.00
CA SER A 23 -6.54 6.46 18.04
C SER A 23 -6.78 7.62 17.09
N ARG A 24 -6.59 8.88 17.55
CA ARG A 24 -6.70 10.07 16.68
C ARG A 24 -5.62 10.05 15.60
N MET A 25 -4.39 9.70 15.97
CA MET A 25 -3.27 9.61 15.04
C MET A 25 -3.49 8.48 14.02
N THR A 26 -4.03 7.34 14.44
CA THR A 26 -4.42 6.24 13.52
C THR A 26 -5.37 6.72 12.44
N VAL A 27 -6.40 7.48 12.81
CA VAL A 27 -7.36 8.03 11.84
C VAL A 27 -6.65 8.97 10.86
N MET A 28 -5.80 9.89 11.35
CA MET A 28 -5.08 10.83 10.50
C MET A 28 -4.17 10.12 9.48
N TRP A 29 -3.42 9.10 9.92
CA TRP A 29 -2.57 8.30 9.03
C TRP A 29 -3.37 7.55 7.98
N SER A 30 -4.47 6.91 8.39
CA SER A 30 -5.36 6.22 7.45
C SER A 30 -5.90 7.18 6.40
N GLN A 31 -6.36 8.38 6.79
CA GLN A 31 -6.84 9.37 5.83
C GLN A 31 -5.74 9.82 4.86
N LEU A 32 -4.53 10.05 5.37
CA LEU A 32 -3.39 10.46 4.55
C LEU A 32 -3.03 9.42 3.47
N ILE A 33 -3.24 8.13 3.72
CA ILE A 33 -2.90 7.06 2.77
C ILE A 33 -4.09 6.68 1.90
N PHE A 34 -5.27 6.50 2.49
CA PHE A 34 -6.44 5.99 1.79
C PHE A 34 -7.15 7.05 0.94
N LEU A 35 -7.17 8.34 1.34
CA LEU A 35 -7.77 9.37 0.50
C LEU A 35 -7.01 9.55 -0.82
N PRO A 36 -5.68 9.72 -0.84
CA PRO A 36 -4.94 9.76 -2.11
C PRO A 36 -5.08 8.46 -2.90
N SER A 37 -5.13 7.30 -2.22
CA SER A 37 -5.37 6.02 -2.88
C SER A 37 -6.71 5.98 -3.63
N MET A 38 -7.76 6.58 -3.07
CA MET A 38 -9.05 6.66 -3.76
C MET A 38 -9.04 7.63 -4.94
N LEU A 39 -8.37 8.78 -4.78
CA LEU A 39 -8.34 9.83 -5.80
C LEU A 39 -7.41 9.47 -6.98
N LEU A 40 -6.20 9.00 -6.69
CA LEU A 40 -5.14 8.75 -7.66
C LEU A 40 -5.03 7.28 -8.07
N GLY A 41 -5.78 6.38 -7.42
CA GLY A 41 -5.71 4.93 -7.64
C GLY A 41 -6.21 4.42 -8.99
N GLY A 42 -6.46 5.30 -9.97
CA GLY A 42 -7.00 4.92 -11.29
C GLY A 42 -8.53 4.82 -11.35
N MET A 43 -9.25 4.94 -10.23
CA MET A 43 -10.73 4.90 -10.17
C MET A 43 -11.38 6.22 -10.61
N MET A 44 -10.96 7.33 -10.00
CA MET A 44 -11.52 8.66 -10.26
C MET A 44 -10.84 9.33 -11.45
N VAL A 45 -9.50 9.24 -11.47
CA VAL A 45 -8.65 9.77 -12.54
C VAL A 45 -7.90 8.60 -13.17
N PRO A 46 -8.10 8.31 -14.46
CA PRO A 46 -7.36 7.27 -15.15
C PRO A 46 -5.84 7.49 -15.04
N TYR A 47 -5.10 6.40 -14.83
CA TYR A 47 -3.65 6.49 -14.59
C TYR A 47 -2.90 7.08 -15.80
N ASN A 48 -3.29 6.71 -17.01
CA ASN A 48 -2.68 7.16 -18.27
C ASN A 48 -2.74 8.67 -18.55
N ILE A 49 -3.61 9.42 -17.86
CA ILE A 49 -3.70 10.87 -18.01
C ILE A 49 -2.97 11.64 -16.91
N LEU A 50 -2.42 10.94 -15.90
CA LEU A 50 -1.67 11.59 -14.84
C LEU A 50 -0.33 12.11 -15.38
N PRO A 51 0.10 13.31 -14.98
CA PRO A 51 1.47 13.77 -15.22
C PRO A 51 2.49 12.76 -14.68
N GLU A 52 3.64 12.64 -15.32
CA GLU A 52 4.63 11.59 -15.02
C GLU A 52 5.01 11.52 -13.53
N ALA A 53 5.20 12.67 -12.88
CA ALA A 53 5.51 12.75 -11.45
C ALA A 53 4.37 12.20 -10.57
N MET A 54 3.10 12.51 -10.93
CA MET A 54 1.93 12.04 -10.19
C MET A 54 1.66 10.55 -10.45
N GLY A 55 1.94 10.06 -11.66
CA GLY A 55 1.91 8.63 -11.96
C GLY A 55 2.85 7.83 -11.05
N LYS A 56 4.10 8.28 -10.89
CA LYS A 56 5.06 7.64 -9.97
C LYS A 56 4.59 7.65 -8.51
N ILE A 57 4.01 8.76 -8.04
CA ILE A 57 3.43 8.84 -6.69
C ILE A 57 2.23 7.90 -6.57
N ALA A 58 1.37 7.83 -7.58
CA ALA A 58 0.22 6.94 -7.59
C ALA A 58 0.65 5.47 -7.52
N GLN A 59 1.78 5.08 -8.13
CA GLN A 59 2.31 3.71 -8.01
C GLN A 59 2.77 3.33 -6.60
N LEU A 60 2.94 4.29 -5.67
CA LEU A 60 3.18 3.99 -4.25
C LEU A 60 1.91 3.56 -3.50
N LEU A 61 0.74 3.68 -4.16
CA LEU A 61 -0.56 3.44 -3.54
C LEU A 61 -1.08 2.03 -3.93
N PRO A 62 -1.62 1.26 -2.97
CA PRO A 62 -2.17 -0.07 -3.25
C PRO A 62 -3.29 -0.04 -4.30
N ALA A 63 -4.11 1.02 -4.28
CA ALA A 63 -5.24 1.15 -5.19
C ALA A 63 -4.81 1.19 -6.67
N THR A 64 -3.67 1.81 -6.99
CA THR A 64 -3.17 1.92 -8.37
C THR A 64 -2.82 0.53 -8.93
N HIS A 65 -2.15 -0.30 -8.14
CA HIS A 65 -1.83 -1.69 -8.53
C HIS A 65 -3.09 -2.54 -8.65
N ALA A 66 -4.03 -2.37 -7.73
CA ALA A 66 -5.31 -3.09 -7.77
C ALA A 66 -6.11 -2.75 -9.03
N MET A 67 -6.15 -1.47 -9.40
CA MET A 67 -6.86 -1.01 -10.58
C MET A 67 -6.16 -1.43 -11.88
N ASN A 68 -4.83 -1.31 -11.93
CA ASN A 68 -4.06 -1.76 -13.10
C ASN A 68 -4.28 -3.26 -13.37
N ALA A 69 -4.19 -4.08 -12.32
CA ALA A 69 -4.46 -5.51 -12.42
C ALA A 69 -5.93 -5.81 -12.77
N PHE A 70 -6.88 -5.02 -12.27
CA PHE A 70 -8.30 -5.18 -12.60
C PHE A 70 -8.58 -4.90 -14.07
N ARG A 71 -8.04 -3.79 -14.61
CA ARG A 71 -8.18 -3.44 -16.03
C ARG A 71 -7.58 -4.52 -16.93
N GLY A 72 -6.36 -4.97 -16.64
CA GLY A 72 -5.64 -5.93 -17.48
C GLY A 72 -6.13 -7.38 -17.38
N LEU A 73 -6.51 -7.86 -16.20
CA LEU A 73 -6.83 -9.29 -15.99
C LEU A 73 -8.32 -9.59 -15.92
N ALA A 74 -9.15 -8.62 -15.54
CA ALA A 74 -10.59 -8.83 -15.35
C ALA A 74 -11.44 -8.19 -16.44
N GLN A 75 -11.00 -7.06 -17.01
CA GLN A 75 -11.76 -6.33 -18.03
C GLN A 75 -11.19 -6.47 -19.45
N ASP A 76 -10.07 -7.18 -19.62
CA ASP A 76 -9.37 -7.33 -20.91
C ASP A 76 -9.03 -5.98 -21.57
N LEU A 77 -8.82 -4.95 -20.75
CA LEU A 77 -8.41 -3.62 -21.18
C LEU A 77 -6.89 -3.52 -21.20
N THR A 78 -6.35 -2.55 -21.94
CA THR A 78 -4.92 -2.24 -21.90
C THR A 78 -4.54 -1.76 -20.49
N ALA A 79 -3.72 -2.57 -19.81
CA ALA A 79 -3.12 -2.18 -18.55
C ALA A 79 -2.02 -1.14 -18.77
N ASP A 80 -1.87 -0.24 -17.81
CA ASP A 80 -0.88 0.84 -17.85
C ASP A 80 0.55 0.32 -17.60
N PHE A 81 0.67 -0.78 -16.86
CA PHE A 81 1.91 -1.54 -16.61
C PHE A 81 1.59 -3.01 -16.33
N ASN A 82 2.59 -3.85 -16.05
CA ASN A 82 2.41 -5.30 -15.93
C ASN A 82 1.33 -5.67 -14.86
N PRO A 83 0.21 -6.30 -15.27
CA PRO A 83 -0.87 -6.66 -14.35
C PRO A 83 -0.47 -7.73 -13.33
N LEU A 84 0.42 -8.65 -13.70
CA LEU A 84 0.81 -9.76 -12.84
C LEU A 84 1.69 -9.28 -11.69
N GLY A 85 2.70 -8.44 -11.92
CA GLY A 85 3.47 -7.95 -10.80
C GLY A 85 2.78 -6.85 -10.01
N SER A 86 1.74 -6.20 -10.54
CA SER A 86 0.79 -5.45 -9.69
C SER A 86 0.18 -6.36 -8.60
N LEU A 87 -0.17 -7.61 -8.92
CA LEU A 87 -0.64 -8.59 -7.93
C LEU A 87 0.49 -9.01 -6.97
N ILE A 88 1.71 -9.22 -7.49
CA ILE A 88 2.88 -9.58 -6.67
C ILE A 88 3.20 -8.46 -5.68
N ILE A 89 3.17 -7.21 -6.10
CA ILE A 89 3.41 -6.03 -5.26
C ILE A 89 2.36 -5.94 -4.15
N LEU A 90 1.08 -6.13 -4.46
CA LEU A 90 0.01 -6.17 -3.46
C LEU A 90 0.18 -7.32 -2.45
N MET A 91 0.57 -8.49 -2.92
CA MET A 91 0.84 -9.63 -2.05
C MET A 91 2.04 -9.37 -1.14
N ALA A 92 3.15 -8.92 -1.72
CA ALA A 92 4.38 -8.63 -1.01
C ALA A 92 4.18 -7.51 0.03
N SER A 93 3.46 -6.45 -0.33
CA SER A 93 3.15 -5.35 0.59
C SER A 93 2.25 -5.79 1.73
N GLY A 94 1.23 -6.61 1.48
CA GLY A 94 0.37 -7.16 2.53
C GLY A 94 1.16 -8.05 3.50
N VAL A 95 1.97 -8.98 2.99
CA VAL A 95 2.82 -9.86 3.82
C VAL A 95 3.78 -9.04 4.66
N LEU A 96 4.45 -8.06 4.04
CA LEU A 96 5.42 -7.21 4.73
C LEU A 96 4.74 -6.29 5.75
N ALA A 97 3.54 -5.77 5.46
CA ALA A 97 2.77 -4.97 6.40
C ALA A 97 2.36 -5.77 7.65
N PHE A 98 1.84 -6.99 7.47
CA PHE A 98 1.51 -7.87 8.59
C PHE A 98 2.75 -8.29 9.37
N GLY A 99 3.84 -8.65 8.68
CA GLY A 99 5.11 -9.01 9.32
C GLY A 99 5.67 -7.87 10.18
N LEU A 100 5.68 -6.64 9.64
CA LEU A 100 6.07 -5.45 10.39
C LEU A 100 5.13 -5.16 11.55
N ALA A 101 3.82 -5.32 11.36
CA ALA A 101 2.85 -5.11 12.42
C ALA A 101 3.09 -6.08 13.59
N ILE A 102 3.30 -7.37 13.31
CA ILE A 102 3.63 -8.38 14.32
C ILE A 102 4.95 -8.05 15.02
N TYR A 103 5.96 -7.62 14.26
CA TYR A 103 7.29 -7.30 14.80
C TYR A 103 7.28 -6.05 15.71
N LEU A 104 6.61 -4.98 15.27
CA LEU A 104 6.51 -3.72 16.00
C LEU A 104 5.48 -3.76 17.13
N PHE A 105 4.59 -4.75 17.14
CA PHE A 105 3.58 -4.91 18.17
C PHE A 105 4.22 -5.13 19.54
N ASN A 106 3.86 -4.27 20.49
CA ASN A 106 4.30 -4.38 21.87
C ASN A 106 3.15 -4.88 22.74
N TRP A 107 3.35 -6.04 23.37
CA TRP A 107 2.36 -6.67 24.26
C TRP A 107 2.21 -5.90 25.58
N ASP A 108 3.26 -5.20 26.03
CA ASP A 108 3.25 -4.54 27.33
C ASP A 108 2.91 -3.06 27.20
N ARG A 109 1.65 -2.72 27.48
CA ARG A 109 1.13 -1.34 27.42
C ARG A 109 1.84 -0.38 28.39
N ARG A 110 2.57 -0.90 29.39
CA ARG A 110 3.29 -0.11 30.41
C ARG A 110 4.77 0.07 30.08
N ASN A 111 5.31 -0.69 29.14
CA ASN A 111 6.71 -0.58 28.74
C ASN A 111 6.82 0.38 27.54
N THR A 112 7.39 1.55 27.77
CA THR A 112 7.49 2.64 26.77
C THR A 112 8.49 2.35 25.65
N THR A 113 9.23 1.25 25.75
CA THR A 113 10.17 0.77 24.75
C THR A 113 9.42 -0.06 23.69
N GLN A 114 9.00 0.60 22.60
CA GLN A 114 8.65 -0.10 21.37
C GLN A 114 9.85 -0.97 20.95
N ARG A 115 9.60 -2.24 20.58
CA ARG A 115 10.67 -3.21 20.20
C ARG A 115 11.51 -2.74 19.00
N GLY A 116 10.99 -1.79 18.21
CA GLY A 116 11.71 -1.13 17.11
C GLY A 116 11.22 0.32 16.93
N HIS A 117 11.97 1.09 16.15
CA HIS A 117 11.61 2.49 15.86
C HIS A 117 10.39 2.52 14.90
N PRO A 118 9.36 3.36 15.14
CA PRO A 118 8.14 3.37 14.33
C PRO A 118 8.38 3.72 12.85
N LEU A 119 9.51 4.37 12.53
CA LEU A 119 9.97 4.60 11.15
C LEU A 119 10.17 3.31 10.35
N MET A 120 10.36 2.15 11.00
CA MET A 120 10.42 0.86 10.30
C MET A 120 9.14 0.56 9.53
N ALA A 121 7.99 1.15 9.90
CA ALA A 121 6.76 1.00 9.12
C ALA A 121 6.90 1.55 7.68
N LEU A 122 7.80 2.50 7.42
CA LEU A 122 8.05 3.01 6.06
C LEU A 122 8.60 1.93 5.12
N LEU A 123 9.15 0.84 5.66
CA LEU A 123 9.58 -0.31 4.86
C LEU A 123 8.41 -0.95 4.10
N VAL A 124 7.16 -0.71 4.51
CA VAL A 124 5.96 -1.13 3.77
C VAL A 124 5.90 -0.55 2.36
N LEU A 125 6.62 0.55 2.09
CA LEU A 125 6.71 1.16 0.77
C LEU A 125 7.68 0.43 -0.18
N LEU A 126 8.58 -0.43 0.35
CA LEU A 126 9.61 -1.08 -0.46
C LEU A 126 9.05 -1.88 -1.64
N PRO A 127 8.02 -2.73 -1.51
CA PRO A 127 7.48 -3.46 -2.66
C PRO A 127 6.99 -2.53 -3.77
N TYR A 128 6.41 -1.39 -3.40
CA TYR A 128 5.94 -0.39 -4.37
C TYR A 128 7.09 0.35 -5.05
N ILE A 129 8.11 0.76 -4.29
CA ILE A 129 9.31 1.41 -4.83
C ILE A 129 10.04 0.47 -5.79
N ILE A 130 10.16 -0.82 -5.42
CA ILE A 130 10.75 -1.84 -6.29
C ILE A 130 9.95 -1.99 -7.58
N GLY A 131 8.62 -2.00 -7.50
CA GLY A 131 7.74 -2.04 -8.67
C GLY A 131 7.95 -0.86 -9.63
N ILE A 132 8.17 0.35 -9.09
CA ILE A 132 8.47 1.55 -9.91
C ILE A 132 9.81 1.38 -10.65
N LEU A 133 10.81 0.77 -10.01
CA LEU A 133 12.16 0.60 -10.56
C LEU A 133 12.28 -0.62 -11.49
N LEU A 134 11.46 -1.65 -11.30
CA LEU A 134 11.45 -2.89 -12.06
C LEU A 134 10.12 -3.04 -12.82
N PRO A 135 9.92 -2.31 -13.94
CA PRO A 135 8.63 -2.26 -14.65
C PRO A 135 8.18 -3.59 -15.28
N PHE A 136 9.04 -4.62 -15.22
CA PHE A 136 8.74 -5.98 -15.68
C PHE A 136 8.03 -6.83 -14.62
N VAL A 137 8.00 -6.38 -13.37
CA VAL A 137 7.12 -6.90 -12.31
C VAL A 137 5.84 -6.09 -12.38
#